data_AF-A0A960MUK0-F1
#
_entry.id   AF-A0A960MUK0-F1
#
_cell.length_a   1.000
_cell.length_b   1.000
_cell.length_c   1.000
_cell.angle_alpha   90.00
_cell.angle_beta   90.00
_cell.angle_gamma   90.00
#
_symmetry.space_group_name_H-M   'P 1'
#
loop_
_entity.id
_entity.type
_entity.pdbx_description
1 polymer ?
#
loop_
_entity_poly.entity_id
_entity_poly.type
_entity_poly.pdbx_seq_one_letter_code
_entity_poly.pdbx_strand_id
1 'polypeptide(L)'
;ACLVSLESLEEFLPDNENGGPPIGSTFHGDRLLRLAVLKSWQFFSTGQPATFRDQLLALNGRDPRGETDAVNTNLRLDYKGSNAVIGNALAMGYVPLNSELRTAEKTVSWYRGPLAPYAIPESKLEIPIRSPDQATVFDPTTGMFDVSLASAWTIGRMIALQDTAFSTALYNWKKGLSMKAVNSVEEDILNEKFAAILAPGPIPAAMTVAMEKPEEAPASKTLLHRVMQLIQKPVDSQ
;
A
#
# COMPACT_ATOMS: atom_id res chain seq x y z
N ALA A 1 -4.79 -21.91 18.14
CA ALA A 1 -5.55 -21.57 16.92
C ALA A 1 -4.65 -21.80 15.70
N CYS A 2 -5.26 -22.16 14.57
CA CYS A 2 -4.55 -22.48 13.34
C CYS A 2 -5.12 -21.65 12.18
N LEU A 3 -4.25 -21.05 11.39
CA LEU A 3 -4.57 -20.51 10.08
C LEU A 3 -4.45 -21.64 9.07
N VAL A 4 -5.57 -22.00 8.45
CA VAL A 4 -5.67 -23.05 7.43
C VAL A 4 -5.98 -22.42 6.07
N SER A 5 -5.38 -22.95 5.01
CA SER A 5 -5.81 -22.63 3.65
C SER A 5 -7.01 -23.50 3.28
N LEU A 6 -8.06 -22.87 2.74
CA LEU A 6 -9.26 -23.54 2.22
C LEU A 6 -9.33 -23.47 0.68
N GLU A 7 -8.27 -23.03 0.03
CA GLU A 7 -8.20 -22.95 -1.43
C GLU A 7 -8.46 -24.33 -2.07
N SER A 8 -9.32 -24.38 -3.09
CA SER A 8 -9.74 -25.61 -3.77
C SER A 8 -10.49 -26.64 -2.90
N LEU A 9 -11.01 -26.25 -1.73
CA LEU A 9 -11.86 -27.09 -0.88
C LEU A 9 -13.34 -26.69 -0.89
N GLU A 10 -13.73 -25.85 -1.85
CA GLU A 10 -15.07 -25.27 -2.01
C GLU A 10 -16.19 -26.33 -2.02
N GLU A 11 -15.95 -27.46 -2.69
CA GLU A 11 -16.89 -28.59 -2.78
C GLU A 11 -17.14 -29.30 -1.44
N PHE A 12 -16.30 -29.05 -0.43
CA PHE A 12 -16.36 -29.67 0.89
C PHE A 12 -16.80 -28.69 2.00
N LEU A 13 -16.93 -27.39 1.69
CA LEU A 13 -17.33 -26.39 2.66
C LEU A 13 -18.84 -26.36 2.83
N PRO A 14 -19.35 -26.23 4.06
CA PRO A 14 -20.79 -26.26 4.30
C PRO A 14 -21.49 -25.05 3.68
N ASP A 15 -22.56 -25.30 2.92
CA ASP A 15 -23.39 -24.29 2.25
C ASP A 15 -24.69 -23.97 3.02
N ASN A 16 -25.00 -24.76 4.05
CA ASN A 16 -26.21 -24.67 4.85
C ASN A 16 -25.91 -24.36 6.32
N GLU A 17 -26.88 -23.75 7.00
CA GLU A 17 -26.78 -23.37 8.43
C GLU A 17 -26.57 -24.57 9.37
N ASN A 18 -26.85 -25.78 8.89
CA ASN A 18 -26.67 -27.04 9.64
C ASN A 18 -25.25 -27.61 9.53
N GLY A 19 -24.36 -26.99 8.75
CA GLY A 19 -22.96 -27.42 8.63
C GLY A 19 -22.74 -28.66 7.76
N GLY A 20 -23.72 -29.07 6.95
CA GLY A 20 -23.60 -30.19 6.01
C GLY A 20 -22.89 -29.79 4.70
N PRO A 21 -22.24 -30.73 3.99
CA PRO A 21 -21.56 -30.44 2.73
C PRO A 21 -22.55 -30.05 1.63
N PRO A 22 -22.10 -29.39 0.54
CA PRO A 22 -22.96 -28.92 -0.53
C PRO A 22 -23.71 -30.06 -1.23
N ILE A 23 -24.92 -29.74 -1.69
CA ILE A 23 -25.76 -30.67 -2.46
C ILE A 23 -25.02 -31.03 -3.76
N GLY A 24 -24.71 -32.31 -3.93
CA GLY A 24 -23.96 -32.82 -5.09
C GLY A 24 -22.48 -33.10 -4.81
N SER A 25 -22.00 -32.88 -3.58
CA SER A 25 -20.64 -33.30 -3.19
C SER A 25 -20.51 -34.83 -3.21
N THR A 26 -19.39 -35.32 -3.75
CA THR A 26 -19.01 -36.75 -3.72
C THR A 26 -18.43 -37.17 -2.37
N PHE A 27 -18.54 -36.33 -1.35
CA PHE A 27 -17.93 -36.54 -0.05
C PHE A 27 -18.80 -37.43 0.83
N HIS A 28 -18.40 -38.68 0.96
CA HIS A 28 -18.92 -39.56 1.98
C HIS A 28 -18.36 -39.10 3.34
N GLY A 29 -19.24 -38.79 4.29
CA GLY A 29 -18.88 -38.25 5.62
C GLY A 29 -18.08 -39.20 6.52
N ASP A 30 -17.56 -40.30 5.98
CA ASP A 30 -16.71 -41.30 6.63
C ASP A 30 -15.20 -41.03 6.40
N ARG A 31 -14.83 -40.08 5.53
CA ARG A 31 -13.44 -39.75 5.20
C ARG A 31 -12.93 -38.53 5.97
N LEU A 32 -11.65 -38.55 6.34
CA LEU A 32 -10.97 -37.41 6.96
C LEU A 32 -10.28 -36.55 5.88
N LEU A 33 -10.52 -35.23 5.91
CA LEU A 33 -9.83 -34.25 5.07
C LEU A 33 -8.52 -33.82 5.74
N ARG A 34 -7.44 -33.69 4.96
CA ARG A 34 -6.18 -33.09 5.43
C ARG A 34 -6.13 -31.63 4.98
N LEU A 35 -5.94 -30.73 5.93
CA LEU A 35 -5.83 -29.29 5.68
C LEU A 35 -4.36 -28.85 5.76
N ALA A 36 -3.96 -27.96 4.85
CA ALA A 36 -2.68 -27.28 4.95
C ALA A 36 -2.78 -26.19 6.03
N VAL A 37 -2.07 -26.39 7.14
CA VAL A 37 -1.93 -25.38 8.20
C VAL A 37 -0.78 -24.46 7.80
N LEU A 38 -1.10 -23.21 7.45
CA LEU A 38 -0.12 -22.20 7.08
C LEU A 38 0.60 -21.64 8.30
N LYS A 39 -0.11 -21.50 9.43
CA LYS A 39 0.46 -20.99 10.68
C LYS A 39 -0.32 -21.51 11.87
N SER A 40 0.37 -21.97 12.90
CA SER A 40 -0.25 -22.33 14.18
C SER A 40 0.28 -21.42 15.28
N TRP A 41 -0.60 -20.93 16.14
CA TRP A 41 -0.21 -20.22 17.35
C TRP A 41 -0.99 -20.73 18.55
N GLN A 42 -0.31 -20.77 19.68
CA GLN A 42 -0.89 -21.13 20.97
C GLN A 42 -0.96 -19.87 21.81
N PHE A 43 -2.06 -19.71 22.54
CA PHE A 43 -2.23 -18.66 23.51
C PHE A 43 -2.82 -19.26 24.78
N PHE A 44 -2.40 -18.76 25.93
CA PHE A 44 -2.97 -19.14 27.20
C PHE A 44 -4.20 -18.27 27.46
N SER A 45 -5.37 -18.88 27.60
CA SER A 45 -6.57 -18.20 28.07
C SER A 45 -6.65 -18.40 29.58
N THR A 46 -6.38 -17.34 30.35
CA THR A 46 -6.58 -17.34 31.80
C THR A 46 -7.87 -16.58 32.10
N GLY A 47 -9.01 -17.30 32.12
CA GLY A 47 -10.33 -16.71 32.38
C GLY A 47 -11.46 -17.74 32.30
N GLN A 48 -12.68 -17.31 32.66
CA GLN A 48 -13.93 -18.04 32.38
C GLN A 48 -14.00 -18.45 30.90
N PRO A 49 -14.74 -19.51 30.51
CA PRO A 49 -14.80 -20.03 29.15
C PRO A 49 -15.54 -19.06 28.20
N ALA A 50 -14.97 -17.89 27.96
CA ALA A 50 -15.29 -17.07 26.82
C ALA A 50 -14.48 -17.61 25.65
N THR A 51 -15.14 -18.31 24.74
CA THR A 51 -14.52 -18.75 23.50
C THR A 51 -14.20 -17.52 22.64
N PHE A 52 -13.21 -17.64 21.75
CA PHE A 52 -12.90 -16.58 20.77
C PHE A 52 -14.16 -16.10 20.01
N ARG A 53 -15.09 -17.02 19.76
CA ARG A 53 -16.41 -16.73 19.18
C ARG A 53 -17.21 -15.73 20.01
N ASP A 54 -17.23 -15.85 21.34
CA ASP A 54 -17.97 -14.96 22.23
C ASP A 54 -17.38 -13.54 22.20
N GLN A 55 -16.05 -13.42 22.11
CA GLN A 55 -15.38 -12.13 21.92
C GLN A 55 -15.71 -11.51 20.56
N LEU A 56 -15.82 -12.33 19.52
CA LEU A 56 -16.15 -11.88 18.16
C LEU A 56 -17.62 -11.49 18.04
N LEU A 57 -18.53 -12.23 18.69
CA LEU A 57 -19.94 -11.85 18.81
C LEU A 57 -20.11 -10.56 19.64
N ALA A 58 -19.26 -10.33 20.64
CA ALA A 58 -19.27 -9.09 21.41
C ALA A 58 -18.87 -7.85 20.59
N LEU A 59 -18.29 -8.00 19.39
CA LEU A 59 -18.05 -6.91 18.44
C LEU A 59 -19.30 -6.53 17.63
N ASN A 60 -20.28 -7.42 17.51
CA ASN A 60 -21.48 -7.15 16.71
C ASN A 60 -22.27 -5.96 17.27
N GLY A 61 -22.68 -5.04 16.40
CA GLY A 61 -23.46 -3.86 16.78
C GLY A 61 -22.67 -2.77 17.50
N ARG A 62 -21.35 -2.90 17.62
CA ARG A 62 -20.49 -1.81 18.10
C ARG A 62 -20.13 -0.87 16.96
N ASP A 63 -20.23 0.42 17.24
CA ASP A 63 -19.75 1.48 16.37
C ASP A 63 -18.34 1.91 16.82
N PRO A 64 -17.30 1.82 15.96
CA PRO A 64 -15.95 2.31 16.27
C PRO A 64 -15.87 3.81 16.62
N ARG A 65 -16.92 4.58 16.29
CA ARG A 65 -17.08 6.01 16.60
C ARG A 65 -18.18 6.28 17.63
N GLY A 66 -18.83 5.24 18.14
CA GLY A 66 -19.95 5.34 19.07
C GLY A 66 -19.51 5.40 20.53
N GLU A 67 -20.44 5.72 21.41
CA GLU A 67 -20.20 5.86 22.86
C GLU A 67 -19.99 4.51 23.56
N THR A 68 -20.47 3.42 22.97
CA THR A 68 -20.25 2.04 23.45
C THR A 68 -18.92 1.50 22.92
N ASP A 69 -17.83 2.06 23.44
CA ASP A 69 -16.48 1.73 23.00
C ASP A 69 -16.16 0.23 23.10
N ALA A 70 -15.29 -0.24 22.21
CA ALA A 70 -14.83 -1.62 22.14
C ALA A 70 -13.79 -1.97 23.23
N VAL A 71 -13.93 -1.38 24.44
CA VAL A 71 -12.92 -1.38 25.53
C VAL A 71 -12.40 -2.77 25.94
N ASN A 72 -13.10 -3.85 25.56
CA ASN A 72 -12.75 -5.23 25.92
C ASN A 72 -12.62 -6.20 24.73
N THR A 73 -12.52 -5.72 23.49
CA THR A 73 -12.36 -6.62 22.32
C THR A 73 -10.96 -6.63 21.73
N ASN A 74 -10.04 -5.82 22.29
CA ASN A 74 -8.64 -5.87 21.91
C ASN A 74 -7.98 -7.16 22.42
N LEU A 75 -7.25 -7.83 21.52
CA LEU A 75 -6.25 -8.80 21.93
C LEU A 75 -5.10 -8.02 22.58
N ARG A 76 -4.92 -8.20 23.88
CA ARG A 76 -3.95 -7.46 24.68
C ARG A 76 -3.09 -8.40 25.53
N LEU A 77 -1.89 -7.93 25.84
CA LEU A 77 -1.06 -8.57 26.85
C LEU A 77 -1.59 -8.21 28.24
N ASP A 78 -1.66 -9.19 29.14
CA ASP A 78 -2.00 -8.95 30.54
C ASP A 78 -0.87 -8.12 31.20
N TYR A 79 -1.25 -6.99 31.80
CA TYR A 79 -0.31 -6.09 32.45
C TYR A 79 -0.52 -6.10 33.97
N LYS A 80 0.46 -6.65 34.68
CA LYS A 80 0.44 -6.73 36.16
C LYS A 80 1.32 -5.69 36.85
N GLY A 81 1.81 -4.70 36.10
CA GLY A 81 2.66 -3.64 36.64
C GLY A 81 1.86 -2.43 37.16
N SER A 82 2.56 -1.45 37.72
CA SER A 82 1.97 -0.24 38.31
C SER A 82 2.01 0.98 37.39
N ASN A 83 2.69 0.91 36.24
CA ASN A 83 2.82 2.06 35.34
C ASN A 83 1.55 2.22 34.49
N ALA A 84 0.77 3.26 34.81
CA ALA A 84 -0.49 3.56 34.13
C ALA A 84 -0.33 3.81 32.62
N VAL A 85 0.79 4.38 32.18
CA VAL A 85 1.05 4.68 30.76
C VAL A 85 1.21 3.39 29.97
N ILE A 86 2.00 2.44 30.51
CA ILE A 86 2.20 1.11 29.90
C ILE A 86 0.89 0.33 29.93
N GLY A 87 0.17 0.36 31.05
CA GLY A 87 -1.13 -0.29 31.18
C GLY A 87 -2.13 0.21 30.14
N ASN A 88 -2.19 1.53 29.91
CA ASN A 88 -3.06 2.11 28.90
C ASN A 88 -2.63 1.74 27.47
N ALA A 89 -1.33 1.80 27.16
CA ALA A 89 -0.82 1.39 25.85
C ALA A 89 -1.18 -0.08 25.53
N LEU A 90 -0.97 -0.98 26.49
CA LEU A 90 -1.34 -2.40 26.34
C LEU A 90 -2.87 -2.59 26.24
N ALA A 91 -3.66 -1.80 26.97
CA ALA A 91 -5.13 -1.82 26.87
C ALA A 91 -5.62 -1.37 25.48
N MET A 92 -4.91 -0.43 24.85
CA MET A 92 -5.10 -0.02 23.45
C MET A 92 -4.59 -1.07 22.43
N GLY A 93 -4.03 -2.20 22.89
CA GLY A 93 -3.54 -3.26 22.01
C GLY A 93 -2.16 -3.01 21.40
N TYR A 94 -1.40 -2.06 21.95
CA TYR A 94 0.02 -1.95 21.63
C TYR A 94 0.80 -3.12 22.22
N VAL A 95 1.85 -3.54 21.53
CA VAL A 95 2.77 -4.60 21.94
C VAL A 95 4.19 -4.06 21.84
N PRO A 96 5.02 -4.20 22.89
CA PRO A 96 6.42 -3.80 22.82
C PRO A 96 7.19 -4.86 22.03
N LEU A 97 7.91 -4.44 20.99
CA LEU A 97 8.75 -5.31 20.19
C LEU A 97 10.19 -4.81 20.18
N ASN A 98 11.13 -5.74 20.19
CA ASN A 98 12.54 -5.41 19.96
C ASN A 98 12.71 -4.95 18.51
N SER A 99 13.27 -3.78 18.33
CA SER A 99 13.52 -3.15 17.05
C SER A 99 15.00 -2.78 16.93
N GLU A 100 15.57 -3.03 15.75
CA GLU A 100 16.91 -2.58 15.42
C GLU A 100 16.81 -1.35 14.53
N LEU A 101 17.43 -0.25 14.96
CA LEU A 101 17.48 0.98 14.18
C LEU A 101 18.50 0.84 13.04
N ARG A 102 18.42 1.74 12.06
CA ARG A 102 19.36 1.78 10.93
C ARG A 102 20.83 2.03 11.36
N THR A 103 21.02 2.57 12.56
CA THR A 103 22.31 2.76 13.24
C THR A 103 22.84 1.48 13.91
N ALA A 104 22.15 0.34 13.77
CA ALA A 104 22.39 -0.93 14.45
C ALA A 104 22.18 -0.87 15.99
N GLU A 105 21.55 0.20 16.48
CA GLU A 105 21.15 0.31 17.88
C GLU A 105 19.91 -0.55 18.14
N LYS A 106 19.89 -1.20 19.31
CA LYS A 106 18.77 -2.02 19.75
C LYS A 106 17.90 -1.22 20.69
N THR A 107 16.63 -1.07 20.34
CA THR A 107 15.64 -0.36 21.15
C THR A 107 14.34 -1.16 21.20
N VAL A 108 13.41 -0.75 22.06
CA VAL A 108 12.07 -1.31 22.11
C VAL A 108 11.11 -0.29 21.52
N SER A 109 10.30 -0.73 20.56
CA SER A 109 9.29 0.10 19.91
C SER A 109 7.91 -0.49 20.13
N TRP A 110 6.92 0.39 20.22
CA TRP A 110 5.51 0.04 20.19
C TRP A 110 5.08 -0.38 18.79
N TYR A 111 4.36 -1.49 18.73
CA TYR A 111 3.69 -1.94 17.52
C TYR A 111 2.22 -2.24 17.82
N ARG A 112 1.34 -1.83 16.91
CA ARG A 112 -0.08 -2.13 16.92
C ARG A 112 -0.52 -2.58 15.53
N GLY A 113 -1.41 -3.58 15.50
CA GLY A 113 -1.96 -4.10 14.27
C GLY A 113 -2.83 -3.07 13.53
N PRO A 114 -3.02 -3.24 12.20
CA PRO A 114 -3.83 -2.31 11.39
C PRO A 114 -5.33 -2.40 11.69
N LEU A 115 -5.80 -3.51 12.28
CA LEU A 115 -7.22 -3.75 12.56
C LEU A 115 -7.55 -3.43 14.02
N ALA A 116 -7.58 -2.14 14.35
CA ALA A 116 -8.02 -1.68 15.66
C ALA A 116 -9.55 -1.60 15.72
N PRO A 117 -10.19 -2.06 16.81
CA PRO A 117 -11.65 -2.03 16.96
C PRO A 117 -12.19 -0.68 17.45
N TYR A 118 -11.37 0.37 17.43
CA TYR A 118 -11.71 1.73 17.83
C TYR A 118 -11.15 2.73 16.83
N ALA A 119 -11.76 3.91 16.73
CA ALA A 119 -11.29 4.97 15.84
C ALA A 119 -9.90 5.49 16.29
N ILE A 120 -8.95 5.50 15.36
CA ILE A 120 -7.62 6.06 15.58
C ILE A 120 -7.63 7.48 15.04
N PRO A 121 -7.21 8.48 15.81
CA PRO A 121 -7.02 9.83 15.31
C PRO A 121 -6.09 9.84 14.09
N GLU A 122 -6.40 10.66 13.09
CA GLU A 122 -5.56 10.76 11.91
C GLU A 122 -4.15 11.24 12.29
N SER A 123 -3.14 10.48 11.86
CA SER A 123 -1.74 10.86 12.02
C SER A 123 -1.40 12.01 11.08
N LYS A 124 -0.73 13.05 11.58
CA LYS A 124 -0.20 14.18 10.78
C LYS A 124 1.04 13.75 9.99
N LEU A 125 0.90 12.76 9.10
CA LEU A 125 1.98 12.33 8.21
C LEU A 125 1.97 13.15 6.92
N GLU A 126 3.13 13.70 6.57
CA GLU A 126 3.30 14.40 5.30
C GLU A 126 3.55 13.38 4.17
N ILE A 127 2.65 13.38 3.19
CA ILE A 127 2.76 12.56 1.99
C ILE A 127 3.43 13.41 0.89
N PRO A 128 4.40 12.86 0.12
CA PRO A 128 4.77 11.46 0.01
C PRO A 128 5.82 10.99 1.04
N ILE A 129 5.57 9.82 1.63
CA ILE A 129 6.48 9.12 2.53
C ILE A 129 7.58 8.45 1.68
N ARG A 130 8.84 8.85 1.87
CA ARG A 130 9.98 8.32 1.10
C ARG A 130 10.62 7.08 1.72
N SER A 131 10.61 7.01 3.05
CA SER A 131 11.20 5.93 3.83
C SER A 131 10.23 5.49 4.93
N PRO A 132 10.28 4.22 5.37
CA PRO A 132 9.43 3.75 6.47
C PRO A 132 9.74 4.52 7.76
N ASP A 133 10.99 4.93 7.98
CA ASP A 133 11.43 5.72 9.13
C ASP A 133 10.66 7.05 9.28
N GLN A 134 10.20 7.64 8.16
CA GLN A 134 9.40 8.87 8.18
C GLN A 134 7.98 8.63 8.74
N ALA A 135 7.52 7.38 8.75
CA ALA A 135 6.26 6.96 9.33
C ALA A 135 6.42 6.41 10.77
N THR A 136 7.62 6.48 11.35
CA THR A 136 7.87 6.16 12.76
C THR A 136 7.56 7.39 13.61
N VAL A 137 6.68 7.25 14.60
CA VAL A 137 6.25 8.35 15.48
C VAL A 137 6.93 8.19 16.84
N PHE A 138 7.56 9.25 17.35
CA PHE A 138 8.12 9.23 18.71
C PHE A 138 7.08 9.71 19.73
N ASP A 139 6.82 8.92 20.76
CA ASP A 139 5.99 9.34 21.89
C ASP A 139 6.89 9.84 23.05
N PRO A 140 6.89 11.15 23.35
CA PRO A 140 7.70 11.71 24.42
C PRO A 140 7.25 11.27 25.83
N THR A 141 6.02 10.75 25.97
CA THR A 141 5.45 10.32 27.26
C THR A 141 6.07 9.00 27.70
N THR A 142 6.21 8.05 26.76
CA THR A 142 6.81 6.74 27.00
C THR A 142 8.31 6.69 26.68
N GLY A 143 8.82 7.64 25.89
CA GLY A 143 10.20 7.63 25.39
C GLY A 143 10.45 6.54 24.35
N MET A 144 9.39 5.98 23.76
CA MET A 144 9.44 4.87 22.81
C MET A 144 8.94 5.32 21.43
N PHE A 145 9.40 4.63 20.39
CA PHE A 145 8.89 4.80 19.03
C PHE A 145 7.64 3.95 18.80
N ASP A 146 6.65 4.48 18.09
CA ASP A 146 5.55 3.75 17.47
C ASP A 146 5.91 3.47 16.01
N VAL A 147 6.10 2.17 15.69
CA VAL A 147 6.46 1.67 14.36
C VAL A 147 5.27 1.08 13.61
N SER A 148 4.04 1.27 14.10
CA SER A 148 2.83 0.67 13.51
C SER A 148 2.60 1.15 12.07
N LEU A 149 2.72 2.46 11.83
CA LEU A 149 2.53 3.06 10.50
C LEU A 149 3.70 2.73 9.57
N ALA A 150 4.94 2.74 10.07
CA ALA A 150 6.12 2.28 9.32
C ALA A 150 5.98 0.82 8.87
N SER A 151 5.45 -0.04 9.73
CA SER A 151 5.18 -1.45 9.43
C SER A 151 4.08 -1.59 8.39
N ALA A 152 2.97 -0.85 8.53
CA ALA A 152 1.88 -0.84 7.55
C ALA A 152 2.35 -0.36 6.17
N TRP A 153 3.16 0.70 6.12
CA TRP A 153 3.76 1.21 4.88
C TRP A 153 4.66 0.16 4.20
N THR A 154 5.49 -0.53 5.00
CA THR A 154 6.39 -1.58 4.49
C THR A 154 5.62 -2.78 3.96
N ILE A 155 4.57 -3.23 4.69
CA ILE A 155 3.68 -4.31 4.24
C ILE A 155 2.97 -3.92 2.95
N GLY A 156 2.43 -2.70 2.86
CA GLY A 156 1.80 -2.20 1.64
C GLY A 156 2.74 -2.23 0.44
N ARG A 157 4.02 -1.85 0.63
CA ARG A 157 5.05 -1.97 -0.42
C ARG A 157 5.35 -3.41 -0.81
N MET A 158 5.37 -4.34 0.15
CA MET A 158 5.60 -5.76 -0.15
C MET A 158 4.44 -6.36 -0.94
N ILE A 159 3.19 -6.05 -0.57
CA ILE A 159 1.99 -6.48 -1.30
C ILE A 159 2.00 -5.90 -2.73
N ALA A 160 2.30 -4.61 -2.85
CA ALA A 160 2.43 -3.95 -4.13
C ALA A 160 3.52 -4.58 -5.02
N LEU A 161 4.65 -4.98 -4.43
CA LEU A 161 5.74 -5.64 -5.16
C LEU A 161 5.38 -7.07 -5.58
N GLN A 162 4.56 -7.77 -4.79
CA GLN A 162 4.08 -9.11 -5.12
C GLN A 162 3.11 -9.09 -6.30
N ASP A 163 2.32 -8.02 -6.46
CA ASP A 163 1.46 -7.83 -7.62
C ASP A 163 2.27 -7.37 -8.85
N THR A 164 2.44 -8.29 -9.80
CA THR A 164 3.18 -8.04 -11.05
C THR A 164 2.49 -7.04 -11.95
N ALA A 165 1.15 -7.02 -11.99
CA ALA A 165 0.38 -6.12 -12.84
C ALA A 165 0.54 -4.68 -12.32
N PHE A 166 0.36 -4.50 -11.00
CA PHE A 166 0.61 -3.22 -10.33
C PHE A 166 2.06 -2.76 -10.54
N SER A 167 3.03 -3.63 -10.30
CA SER A 167 4.46 -3.30 -10.41
C SER A 167 4.87 -2.89 -11.83
N THR A 168 4.33 -3.55 -12.86
CA THR A 168 4.61 -3.21 -14.27
C THR A 168 3.98 -1.87 -14.65
N ALA A 169 2.73 -1.62 -14.24
CA ALA A 169 2.06 -0.34 -14.47
C ALA A 169 2.81 0.82 -13.80
N LEU A 170 3.23 0.64 -12.54
CA LEU A 170 4.00 1.62 -11.79
C LEU A 170 5.35 1.91 -12.45
N TYR A 171 6.05 0.87 -12.92
CA TYR A 171 7.32 1.02 -13.63
C TYR A 171 7.16 1.82 -14.93
N ASN A 172 6.17 1.47 -15.77
CA ASN A 172 5.91 2.15 -17.03
C ASN A 172 5.54 3.63 -16.82
N TRP A 173 4.73 3.92 -15.80
CA TRP A 173 4.40 5.28 -15.41
C TRP A 173 5.65 6.07 -14.99
N LYS A 174 6.49 5.49 -14.12
CA LYS A 174 7.74 6.14 -13.66
C LYS A 174 8.70 6.38 -14.82
N LYS A 175 8.81 5.42 -15.75
CA LYS A 175 9.62 5.56 -16.97
C LYS A 175 9.10 6.70 -17.85
N GLY A 176 7.78 6.81 -18.01
CA GLY A 176 7.14 7.90 -18.74
C GLY A 176 7.41 9.27 -18.12
N LEU A 177 7.36 9.39 -16.79
CA LEU A 177 7.74 10.63 -16.09
C LEU A 177 9.20 11.01 -16.30
N SER A 178 10.11 10.04 -16.20
CA SER A 178 11.54 10.28 -16.45
C SER A 178 11.78 10.75 -17.88
N MET A 179 11.11 10.14 -18.87
CA MET A 179 11.21 10.60 -20.26
C MET A 179 10.67 12.01 -20.44
N LYS A 180 9.53 12.35 -19.82
CA LYS A 180 8.96 13.71 -19.88
C LYS A 180 9.91 14.75 -19.29
N ALA A 181 10.55 14.44 -18.16
CA ALA A 181 11.51 15.34 -17.52
C ALA A 181 12.79 15.52 -18.36
N VAL A 182 13.28 14.45 -19.01
CA VAL A 182 14.42 14.55 -19.93
C VAL A 182 14.04 15.40 -21.14
N ASN A 183 12.87 15.15 -21.75
CA ASN A 183 12.40 15.90 -22.91
C ASN A 183 12.22 17.39 -22.60
N SER A 184 11.70 17.76 -21.42
CA SER A 184 11.56 19.18 -21.07
C SER A 184 12.91 19.88 -20.94
N VAL A 185 13.91 19.20 -20.37
CA VAL A 185 15.28 19.75 -20.28
C VAL A 185 15.92 19.85 -21.67
N GLU A 186 15.69 18.86 -22.54
CA GLU A 186 16.13 18.94 -23.93
C GLU A 186 15.48 20.11 -24.67
N GLU A 187 14.18 20.33 -24.49
CA GLU A 187 13.45 21.47 -25.06
C GLU A 187 13.99 22.81 -24.56
N ASP A 188 14.29 22.93 -23.26
CA ASP A 188 14.88 24.14 -22.68
C ASP A 188 16.26 24.44 -23.28
N ILE A 189 17.13 23.43 -23.40
CA ILE A 189 18.48 23.58 -23.99
C ILE A 189 18.39 23.92 -25.49
N LEU A 190 17.47 23.28 -26.23
CA LEU A 190 17.26 23.56 -27.64
C LEU A 190 16.75 24.98 -27.85
N ASN A 191 15.80 25.44 -27.03
CA ASN A 191 15.30 26.80 -27.09
C ASN A 191 16.42 27.80 -26.77
N GLU A 192 17.23 27.57 -25.73
CA GLU A 192 18.34 28.45 -25.39
C GLU A 192 19.36 28.58 -26.54
N LYS A 193 19.75 27.45 -27.15
CA LYS A 193 20.84 27.41 -28.15
C LYS A 193 20.38 27.69 -29.59
N PHE A 194 19.13 27.40 -29.91
CA PHE A 194 18.61 27.46 -31.28
C PHE A 194 17.40 28.40 -31.44
N ALA A 195 17.01 29.19 -30.42
CA ALA A 195 15.93 30.18 -30.55
C ALA A 195 16.07 31.10 -31.79
N ALA A 196 17.31 31.48 -32.14
CA ALA A 196 17.57 32.33 -33.30
C ALA A 196 17.36 31.62 -34.65
N ILE A 197 17.49 30.29 -34.71
CA ILE A 197 17.34 29.47 -35.93
C ILE A 197 15.91 28.91 -36.04
N LEU A 198 15.26 28.65 -34.90
CA LEU A 198 13.86 28.19 -34.81
C LEU A 198 12.85 29.34 -34.83
N ALA A 199 13.29 30.60 -34.76
CA ALA A 199 12.42 31.75 -35.01
C ALA A 199 11.79 31.58 -36.40
N PRO A 200 10.45 31.51 -36.53
CA PRO A 200 9.83 31.40 -37.82
C PRO A 200 10.21 32.63 -38.63
N GLY A 201 11.06 32.44 -39.65
CA GLY A 201 11.18 33.41 -40.72
C GLY A 201 9.77 33.70 -41.28
N PRO A 202 9.53 34.90 -41.82
CA PRO A 202 8.20 35.32 -42.24
C PRO A 202 7.61 34.26 -43.18
N ILE A 203 6.58 33.57 -42.72
CA ILE A 203 5.87 32.56 -43.50
C ILE A 203 5.20 33.31 -44.66
N PRO A 204 5.49 32.97 -45.93
CA PRO A 204 4.78 33.55 -47.05
C PRO A 204 3.28 33.26 -46.88
N ALA A 205 2.45 34.29 -47.00
CA ALA A 205 1.00 34.26 -46.73
C ALA A 205 0.20 33.20 -47.51
N ALA A 206 0.82 32.47 -48.44
CA ALA A 206 0.24 31.36 -49.18
C ALA A 206 0.12 30.05 -48.37
N MET A 207 0.86 29.90 -47.25
CA MET A 207 0.90 28.63 -46.50
C MET A 207 -0.13 28.54 -45.35
N THR A 208 -0.79 29.65 -45.02
CA THR A 208 -1.72 29.79 -43.87
C THR A 208 -3.05 29.07 -44.06
N VAL A 209 -3.43 28.70 -45.28
CA VAL A 209 -4.74 28.10 -45.59
C VAL A 209 -4.78 26.59 -45.33
N ALA A 210 -3.63 25.92 -45.15
CA ALA A 210 -3.58 24.45 -44.99
C ALA A 210 -3.56 23.96 -43.53
N MET A 211 -3.50 24.85 -42.53
CA MET A 211 -3.40 24.49 -41.11
C MET A 211 -4.72 24.71 -40.36
N GLU A 212 -5.80 24.03 -40.77
CA GLU A 212 -7.05 24.00 -39.99
C GLU A 212 -7.52 22.56 -39.74
N LYS A 213 -6.79 21.86 -38.85
CA LYS A 213 -7.29 20.92 -37.82
C LYS A 213 -6.09 20.25 -37.12
N PRO A 214 -5.97 20.27 -35.78
CA PRO A 214 -5.06 19.37 -35.09
C PRO A 214 -5.79 18.04 -34.88
N GLU A 215 -5.49 17.06 -35.74
CA GLU A 215 -5.73 15.64 -35.47
C GLU A 215 -4.61 15.16 -34.52
N GLU A 216 -4.97 14.59 -33.37
CA GLU A 216 -4.07 14.00 -32.38
C GLU A 216 -3.21 12.90 -33.04
N ALA A 217 -1.99 13.24 -33.42
CA ALA A 217 -1.01 12.28 -33.94
C ALA A 217 -0.20 11.64 -32.79
N PRO A 218 0.11 10.33 -32.86
CA PRO A 218 0.66 9.59 -31.74
C PRO A 218 2.10 10.00 -31.40
N ALA A 219 2.35 10.20 -30.11
CA ALA A 219 3.62 10.53 -29.52
C ALA A 219 4.63 9.38 -29.63
N SER A 220 5.31 9.25 -30.77
CA SER A 220 6.53 8.42 -30.87
C SER A 220 7.35 8.73 -32.12
N LYS A 221 7.78 9.98 -32.28
CA LYS A 221 8.96 10.31 -33.09
C LYS A 221 9.76 11.37 -32.33
N THR A 222 10.90 10.97 -31.77
CA THR A 222 11.81 11.87 -31.03
C THR A 222 12.13 13.11 -31.88
N LEU A 223 12.04 14.29 -31.29
CA LEU A 223 12.21 15.57 -31.98
C LEU A 223 13.61 15.76 -32.59
N LEU A 224 14.61 15.04 -32.09
CA LEU A 224 15.94 14.88 -32.72
C LEU A 224 15.84 14.35 -34.16
N HIS A 225 14.95 13.40 -34.42
CA HIS A 225 14.67 12.91 -35.76
C HIS A 225 14.08 14.02 -36.65
N ARG A 226 13.26 14.90 -36.07
CA ARG A 226 12.66 16.04 -36.78
C ARG A 226 13.69 17.14 -37.08
N VAL A 227 14.60 17.42 -36.15
CA VAL A 227 15.73 18.36 -36.35
C VAL A 227 16.70 17.81 -37.40
N MET A 228 17.03 16.52 -37.36
CA MET A 228 17.85 15.89 -38.41
C MET A 228 17.18 15.93 -39.78
N GLN A 229 15.86 15.73 -39.86
CA GLN A 229 15.11 15.85 -41.11
C GLN A 229 15.08 17.30 -41.65
N LEU A 230 15.03 18.31 -40.77
CA LEU A 230 15.08 19.71 -41.18
C LEU A 230 16.48 20.11 -41.68
N ILE A 231 17.54 19.54 -41.09
CA ILE A 231 18.93 19.75 -41.55
C ILE A 231 19.22 18.99 -42.86
N GLN A 232 18.55 17.85 -43.12
CA GLN A 232 18.76 17.04 -44.33
C GLN A 232 17.98 17.51 -45.57
N LYS A 233 17.06 18.48 -45.47
CA LYS A 233 16.42 19.04 -46.67
C LYS A 233 17.42 19.91 -47.44
N PRO A 234 17.75 19.60 -48.71
CA PRO A 234 18.60 20.47 -49.51
C PRO A 234 17.87 21.80 -49.76
N VAL A 235 18.62 22.89 -49.68
CA VAL A 235 18.18 24.24 -50.02
C VAL A 235 17.98 24.29 -51.53
N ASP A 236 16.75 24.05 -51.98
CA ASP A 236 16.36 24.36 -53.35
C ASP A 236 16.33 25.87 -53.53
N SER A 237 17.16 26.34 -54.46
CA SER A 237 17.38 27.72 -54.81
C SER A 237 16.29 28.20 -55.76
N GLN A 238 15.57 29.25 -55.36
CA GLN A 238 15.07 30.31 -56.26
C GLN A 238 15.07 31.64 -55.51
#